data_AF-A0A0P1ABH1-F1
#
_entry.id   AF-A0A0P1ABH1-F1
#
_cell.length_a   1.000
_cell.length_b   1.000
_cell.length_c   1.000
_cell.angle_alpha   90.00
_cell.angle_beta   90.00
_cell.angle_gamma   90.00
#
_symmetry.space_group_name_H-M   'P 1'
#
loop_
_entity.id
_entity.type
_entity.pdbx_description
1 polymer ?
#
loop_
_entity_poly.entity_id
_entity_poly.type
_entity_poly.pdbx_seq_one_letter_code
_entity_poly.pdbx_strand_id
1 'polypeptide(L)'
;MFATALARVSNKTGHCIAVTLYLDSINKEEKTRVLELCHHLDDHTEIKRQEILDMTQLVLQLLSRYKFAGKEEFVTHRNELKSEIMKLFGRVKCNAFTITENVTHESIGIGLFPHGSVFNHDCDPNCIVSFKDREMLVHVVKDVEKGQELTLSYIDVMQSSKMRQKELKESYFFECTCARCLAAIREETMEDWYLGGLLCNDKDCVDGIVVVSHDKNDEIASAICKKCGAVRNVEEIMKYQKEIKLKQKGNVSEHDMWMTYQRQWEIAIKILKLHHWNAQIAVMAREIGQFLLNATSAELRRHALHFFMSELRAVGWLLPHLTLPTRGTLHLQIGILLHDQVSECFGKESPAKRAEQLQEAEKHLQQSLFIMDCAYGSASKVVQLGRTMLDDVRRTAQQVHRQKAN
;
A
#
# COMPACT_ATOMS: atom_id res chain seq x y z
N MET A 1 11.19 -8.25 -21.14
CA MET A 1 12.12 -8.64 -20.06
C MET A 1 13.08 -9.73 -20.50
N PHE A 2 12.72 -11.02 -20.65
CA PHE A 2 13.64 -12.08 -21.13
C PHE A 2 14.31 -11.79 -22.48
N ALA A 3 13.51 -11.25 -23.39
CA ALA A 3 13.89 -10.52 -24.59
C ALA A 3 15.16 -9.62 -24.43
N THR A 4 15.26 -8.85 -23.34
CA THR A 4 16.29 -7.83 -23.14
C THR A 4 17.63 -8.43 -22.68
N ALA A 5 17.63 -9.50 -21.87
CA ALA A 5 18.84 -10.26 -21.52
C ALA A 5 19.44 -10.93 -22.76
N LEU A 6 18.56 -11.50 -23.57
CA LEU A 6 18.93 -12.15 -24.82
C LEU A 6 19.54 -11.15 -25.85
N ALA A 7 19.10 -9.88 -25.85
CA ALA A 7 19.66 -8.83 -26.70
C ALA A 7 21.10 -8.43 -26.31
N ARG A 8 21.49 -8.54 -25.04
CA ARG A 8 22.84 -8.17 -24.56
C ARG A 8 23.90 -9.20 -24.91
N VAL A 9 23.54 -10.48 -24.91
CA VAL A 9 24.38 -11.58 -25.42
C VAL A 9 24.57 -11.46 -26.93
N SER A 10 23.52 -11.06 -27.65
CA SER A 10 23.53 -10.88 -29.11
C SER A 10 24.45 -9.76 -29.62
N ASN A 11 24.64 -8.67 -28.86
CA ASN A 11 25.50 -7.54 -29.27
C ASN A 11 27.00 -7.88 -29.28
N LYS A 12 27.44 -9.00 -28.67
CA LYS A 12 28.85 -9.43 -28.70
C LYS A 12 29.20 -10.35 -29.89
N THR A 13 28.21 -11.02 -30.48
CA THR A 13 28.43 -12.13 -31.44
C THR A 13 27.89 -11.86 -32.85
N GLY A 14 27.17 -10.76 -33.06
CA GLY A 14 26.82 -10.27 -34.39
C GLY A 14 25.79 -11.10 -35.18
N HIS A 15 25.27 -12.21 -34.65
CA HIS A 15 24.19 -13.00 -35.26
C HIS A 15 23.14 -13.41 -34.23
N CYS A 16 21.90 -13.39 -34.68
CA CYS A 16 20.72 -13.27 -33.84
C CYS A 16 19.87 -14.55 -33.89
N ILE A 17 19.73 -15.20 -32.74
CA ILE A 17 18.69 -16.21 -32.52
C ILE A 17 17.52 -15.65 -31.69
N ALA A 18 17.75 -14.61 -30.87
CA ALA A 18 16.75 -14.13 -29.92
C ALA A 18 16.09 -12.78 -30.25
N VAL A 19 16.72 -11.94 -31.08
CA VAL A 19 16.07 -10.72 -31.62
C VAL A 19 14.92 -11.11 -32.57
N THR A 20 15.08 -12.18 -33.36
CA THR A 20 14.09 -12.68 -34.32
C THR A 20 12.85 -13.30 -33.68
N LEU A 21 12.95 -13.84 -32.45
CA LEU A 21 11.90 -14.73 -31.91
C LEU A 21 10.90 -14.08 -30.96
N TYR A 22 11.18 -12.91 -30.38
CA TYR A 22 10.26 -12.25 -29.44
C TYR A 22 10.29 -10.70 -29.48
N LEU A 23 11.07 -10.09 -30.38
CA LEU A 23 11.55 -8.72 -30.14
C LEU A 23 11.58 -7.75 -31.31
N ASP A 24 11.10 -8.14 -32.48
CA ASP A 24 10.99 -7.24 -33.64
C ASP A 24 10.03 -6.05 -33.38
N SER A 25 9.26 -6.06 -32.28
CA SER A 25 8.29 -5.02 -31.94
C SER A 25 8.71 -4.02 -30.84
N ILE A 26 9.86 -4.17 -30.18
CA ILE A 26 10.28 -3.25 -29.09
C ILE A 26 11.47 -2.38 -29.52
N ASN A 27 11.34 -1.06 -29.32
CA ASN A 27 12.34 -0.04 -29.67
C ASN A 27 13.71 -0.35 -29.03
N LYS A 28 14.79 -0.16 -29.78
CA LYS A 28 16.19 -0.36 -29.35
C LYS A 28 16.56 0.53 -28.16
N GLU A 29 16.01 1.74 -28.08
CA GLU A 29 16.28 2.68 -27.00
C GLU A 29 15.70 2.22 -25.66
N GLU A 30 14.46 1.71 -25.67
CA GLU A 30 13.81 1.17 -24.47
C GLU A 30 14.57 -0.05 -23.90
N LYS A 31 15.12 -0.89 -24.79
CA LYS A 31 15.97 -2.03 -24.40
C LYS A 31 17.19 -1.55 -23.63
N THR A 32 17.88 -0.54 -24.12
CA THR A 32 19.08 0.02 -23.46
C THR A 32 18.74 0.54 -22.06
N ARG A 33 17.66 1.31 -21.93
CA ARG A 33 17.27 1.88 -20.62
C ARG A 33 16.95 0.81 -19.58
N VAL A 34 16.22 -0.24 -19.96
CA VAL A 34 15.97 -1.37 -19.05
C VAL A 34 17.28 -2.01 -18.58
N LEU A 35 18.27 -2.11 -19.46
CA LEU A 35 19.56 -2.72 -19.13
C LEU A 35 20.48 -1.85 -18.27
N GLU A 36 20.22 -0.55 -18.23
CA GLU A 36 20.90 0.44 -17.37
C GLU A 36 20.34 0.48 -15.96
N LEU A 37 19.12 -0.03 -15.73
CA LEU A 37 18.54 -0.10 -14.39
C LEU A 37 19.41 -0.95 -13.44
N CYS A 38 19.49 -0.49 -12.20
CA CYS A 38 20.15 -1.17 -11.09
C CYS A 38 19.51 -2.54 -10.84
N HIS A 39 20.33 -3.55 -10.54
CA HIS A 39 19.82 -4.92 -10.32
C HIS A 39 20.07 -5.48 -8.92
N HIS A 40 21.02 -4.91 -8.16
CA HIS A 40 21.37 -5.34 -6.79
C HIS A 40 21.46 -6.85 -6.56
N LEU A 41 21.89 -7.58 -7.60
CA LEU A 41 21.89 -9.05 -7.57
C LEU A 41 22.88 -9.55 -6.52
N ASP A 42 24.01 -8.88 -6.40
CA ASP A 42 25.09 -9.24 -5.49
C ASP A 42 24.81 -8.77 -4.05
N ASP A 43 23.91 -7.81 -3.86
CA ASP A 43 23.53 -7.28 -2.54
C ASP A 43 22.44 -8.14 -1.85
N HIS A 44 21.70 -8.95 -2.62
CA HIS A 44 20.73 -9.89 -2.07
C HIS A 44 21.38 -10.95 -1.16
N THR A 45 20.63 -11.42 -0.17
CA THR A 45 21.03 -12.57 0.65
C THR A 45 21.19 -13.84 -0.20
N GLU A 46 21.98 -14.80 0.29
CA GLU A 46 22.21 -16.07 -0.41
C GLU A 46 20.90 -16.81 -0.72
N ILE A 47 19.95 -16.79 0.23
CA ILE A 47 18.62 -17.39 0.05
C ILE A 47 17.89 -16.71 -1.14
N LYS A 48 17.89 -15.38 -1.20
CA LYS A 48 17.22 -14.65 -2.30
C LYS A 48 17.93 -14.85 -3.63
N ARG A 49 19.26 -14.93 -3.65
CA ARG A 49 20.02 -15.26 -4.86
C ARG A 49 19.70 -16.67 -5.35
N GLN A 50 19.55 -17.63 -4.45
CA GLN A 50 19.14 -18.99 -4.79
C GLN A 50 17.73 -19.03 -5.37
N GLU A 51 16.76 -18.31 -4.79
CA GLU A 51 15.40 -18.18 -5.36
C GLU A 51 15.44 -17.61 -6.79
N ILE A 52 16.27 -16.58 -7.05
CA ILE A 52 16.46 -16.01 -8.40
C ILE A 52 17.10 -17.02 -9.35
N LEU A 53 18.06 -17.79 -8.87
CA LEU A 53 18.73 -18.83 -9.63
C LEU A 53 17.76 -19.95 -10.03
N ASP A 54 16.90 -20.40 -9.11
CA ASP A 54 15.91 -21.44 -9.38
C ASP A 54 14.90 -20.98 -10.45
N MET A 55 14.40 -19.74 -10.33
CA MET A 55 13.55 -19.14 -11.38
C MET A 55 14.29 -19.01 -12.72
N THR A 56 15.56 -18.64 -12.70
CA THR A 56 16.40 -18.56 -13.90
C THR A 56 16.54 -19.92 -14.57
N GLN A 57 16.73 -20.98 -13.79
CA GLN A 57 16.87 -22.33 -14.31
C GLN A 57 15.58 -22.82 -14.98
N LEU A 58 14.40 -22.49 -14.41
CA LEU A 58 13.11 -22.77 -15.03
C LEU A 58 12.98 -22.07 -16.39
N VAL A 59 13.36 -20.80 -16.48
CA VAL A 59 13.34 -20.04 -17.74
C VAL A 59 14.24 -20.68 -18.78
N LEU A 60 15.47 -21.04 -18.41
CA LEU A 60 16.41 -21.72 -19.31
C LEU A 60 15.85 -23.04 -19.83
N GLN A 61 15.16 -23.81 -18.97
CA GLN A 61 14.49 -25.05 -19.38
C GLN A 61 13.37 -24.78 -20.38
N LEU A 62 12.54 -23.74 -20.17
CA LEU A 62 11.48 -23.35 -21.10
C LEU A 62 12.07 -22.91 -22.46
N LEU A 63 13.11 -22.09 -22.45
CA LEU A 63 13.81 -21.65 -23.65
C LEU A 63 14.42 -22.83 -24.43
N SER A 64 14.99 -23.82 -23.72
CA SER A 64 15.58 -25.02 -24.35
C SER A 64 14.57 -25.92 -25.07
N ARG A 65 13.28 -25.86 -24.66
CA ARG A 65 12.19 -26.64 -25.25
C ARG A 65 11.52 -25.93 -26.41
N TYR A 66 11.68 -24.61 -26.50
CA TYR A 66 11.10 -23.82 -27.57
C TYR A 66 11.83 -24.15 -28.89
N LYS A 67 11.08 -24.30 -30.00
CA LYS A 67 11.65 -24.64 -31.32
C LYS A 67 12.45 -23.46 -31.89
N PHE A 68 13.67 -23.26 -31.39
CA PHE A 68 14.64 -22.34 -31.97
C PHE A 68 15.44 -23.05 -33.07
N ALA A 69 15.66 -22.37 -34.20
CA ALA A 69 16.76 -22.71 -35.09
C ALA A 69 18.07 -22.33 -34.37
N GLY A 70 18.91 -23.32 -34.01
CA GLY A 70 20.21 -23.10 -33.35
C GLY A 70 20.34 -23.62 -31.91
N LYS A 71 20.04 -24.90 -31.69
CA LYS A 71 20.29 -25.58 -30.40
C LYS A 71 21.76 -25.53 -29.94
N GLU A 72 22.71 -25.53 -30.87
CA GLU A 72 24.15 -25.46 -30.55
C GLU A 72 24.55 -24.09 -29.97
N GLU A 73 24.01 -22.99 -30.50
CA GLU A 73 24.27 -21.64 -29.97
C GLU A 73 23.69 -21.45 -28.57
N PHE A 74 22.51 -22.02 -28.28
CA PHE A 74 21.92 -22.00 -26.95
C PHE A 74 22.79 -22.72 -25.91
N VAL A 75 23.34 -23.89 -26.28
CA VAL A 75 24.26 -24.64 -25.40
C VAL A 75 25.54 -23.83 -25.17
N THR A 76 26.08 -23.23 -26.22
CA THR A 76 27.33 -22.44 -26.17
C THR A 76 27.20 -21.22 -25.24
N HIS A 77 26.09 -20.49 -25.30
CA HIS A 77 25.91 -19.24 -24.54
C HIS A 77 25.10 -19.40 -23.25
N ARG A 78 24.82 -20.63 -22.82
CA ARG A 78 23.93 -20.92 -21.70
C ARG A 78 24.33 -20.19 -20.40
N ASN A 79 25.62 -20.10 -20.11
CA ASN A 79 26.12 -19.47 -18.88
C ASN A 79 26.00 -17.94 -18.92
N GLU A 80 26.25 -17.32 -20.07
CA GLU A 80 26.07 -15.88 -20.25
C GLU A 80 24.58 -15.52 -20.15
N LEU A 81 23.73 -16.31 -20.81
CA LEU A 81 22.29 -16.15 -20.75
C LEU A 81 21.75 -16.31 -19.32
N LYS A 82 22.25 -17.30 -18.58
CA LYS A 82 21.95 -17.46 -17.15
C LYS A 82 22.25 -16.18 -16.37
N SER A 83 23.47 -15.64 -16.53
CA SER A 83 23.88 -14.42 -15.82
C SER A 83 22.98 -13.23 -16.15
N GLU A 84 22.66 -13.01 -17.43
CA GLU A 84 21.81 -11.89 -17.84
C GLU A 84 20.36 -12.06 -17.38
N ILE A 85 19.82 -13.29 -17.38
CA ILE A 85 18.48 -13.56 -16.82
C ILE A 85 18.44 -13.26 -15.31
N MET A 86 19.45 -13.69 -14.55
CA MET A 86 19.51 -13.38 -13.12
C MET A 86 19.54 -11.87 -12.88
N LYS A 87 20.35 -11.13 -13.64
CA LYS A 87 20.40 -9.66 -13.56
C LYS A 87 19.05 -9.05 -13.92
N LEU A 88 18.33 -9.56 -14.93
CA LEU A 88 16.99 -9.07 -15.23
C LEU A 88 16.02 -9.26 -14.06
N PHE A 89 16.01 -10.43 -13.41
CA PHE A 89 15.18 -10.63 -12.23
C PHE A 89 15.50 -9.60 -11.13
N GLY A 90 16.79 -9.32 -10.92
CA GLY A 90 17.22 -8.25 -10.00
C GLY A 90 16.68 -6.87 -10.41
N ARG A 91 16.78 -6.50 -11.69
CA ARG A 91 16.23 -5.23 -12.21
C ARG A 91 14.73 -5.13 -11.99
N VAL A 92 14.00 -6.20 -12.26
CA VAL A 92 12.55 -6.22 -12.07
C VAL A 92 12.21 -6.06 -10.61
N LYS A 93 12.88 -6.79 -9.71
CA LYS A 93 12.65 -6.67 -8.27
C LYS A 93 12.89 -5.25 -7.75
N CYS A 94 13.91 -4.55 -8.25
CA CYS A 94 14.30 -3.24 -7.72
C CYS A 94 13.57 -2.05 -8.38
N ASN A 95 13.00 -2.22 -9.57
CA ASN A 95 12.53 -1.08 -10.38
C ASN A 95 11.10 -1.22 -10.89
N ALA A 96 10.46 -2.39 -10.70
CA ALA A 96 9.09 -2.58 -11.13
C ALA A 96 8.11 -1.87 -10.19
N PHE A 97 7.06 -1.32 -10.77
CA PHE A 97 5.95 -0.71 -10.06
C PHE A 97 4.77 -1.67 -10.03
N THR A 98 4.10 -1.75 -8.89
CA THR A 98 2.80 -2.41 -8.79
C THR A 98 1.77 -1.55 -9.53
N ILE A 99 1.13 -2.11 -10.55
CA ILE A 99 0.03 -1.46 -11.25
C ILE A 99 -1.25 -1.76 -10.48
N THR A 100 -1.98 -0.71 -10.11
CA THR A 100 -3.22 -0.80 -9.37
C THR A 100 -4.41 -0.31 -10.17
N GLU A 101 -5.59 -0.85 -9.87
CA GLU A 101 -6.86 -0.34 -10.39
C GLU A 101 -7.22 0.98 -9.67
N ASN A 102 -7.67 2.00 -10.41
CA ASN A 102 -7.77 3.37 -9.89
C ASN A 102 -8.91 3.62 -8.87
N VAL A 103 -9.83 2.67 -8.69
CA VAL A 103 -10.97 2.77 -7.77
C VAL A 103 -10.74 1.90 -6.54
N THR A 104 -10.42 0.62 -6.75
CA THR A 104 -10.24 -0.40 -5.71
C THR A 104 -8.84 -0.40 -5.12
N HIS A 105 -7.85 0.19 -5.83
CA HIS A 105 -6.41 0.10 -5.52
C HIS A 105 -5.87 -1.33 -5.50
N GLU A 106 -6.61 -2.29 -6.04
CA GLU A 106 -6.17 -3.67 -6.12
C GLU A 106 -5.02 -3.80 -7.12
N SER A 107 -4.01 -4.61 -6.74
CA SER A 107 -2.89 -4.93 -7.63
C SER A 107 -3.38 -5.81 -8.78
N ILE A 108 -3.22 -5.32 -10.01
CA ILE A 108 -3.56 -6.05 -11.23
C ILE A 108 -2.31 -6.59 -11.94
N GLY A 109 -1.12 -6.17 -11.53
CA GLY A 109 0.15 -6.65 -12.08
C GLY A 109 1.34 -5.80 -11.69
N ILE A 110 2.46 -6.02 -12.37
CA ILE A 110 3.66 -5.20 -12.25
C ILE A 110 4.08 -4.67 -13.63
N GLY A 111 4.62 -3.47 -13.66
CA GLY A 111 5.15 -2.82 -14.85
C GLY A 111 6.55 -2.29 -14.62
N LEU A 112 7.39 -2.32 -15.66
CA LEU A 112 8.71 -1.72 -15.63
C LEU A 112 8.68 -0.44 -16.46
N PHE A 113 8.91 0.69 -15.81
CA PHE A 113 8.82 2.02 -16.42
C PHE A 113 10.18 2.72 -16.27
N PRO A 114 11.13 2.54 -17.20
CA PRO A 114 12.49 3.03 -17.00
C PRO A 114 12.59 4.54 -16.71
N HIS A 115 11.69 5.34 -17.29
CA HIS A 115 11.60 6.77 -16.96
C HIS A 115 11.01 7.05 -15.59
N GLY A 116 10.08 6.22 -15.10
CA GLY A 116 9.56 6.31 -13.75
C GLY A 116 10.55 5.83 -12.69
N SER A 117 11.42 4.87 -13.04
CA SER A 117 12.42 4.30 -12.14
C SER A 117 13.57 5.26 -11.79
N VAL A 118 13.59 6.49 -12.33
CA VAL A 118 14.59 7.51 -11.98
C VAL A 118 14.21 8.34 -10.74
N PHE A 119 12.95 8.31 -10.32
CA PHE A 119 12.48 9.05 -9.16
C PHE A 119 12.97 8.37 -7.89
N ASN A 120 13.68 9.11 -7.03
CA ASN A 120 14.15 8.58 -5.77
C ASN A 120 13.04 8.48 -4.70
N HIS A 121 13.38 7.77 -3.63
CA HIS A 121 12.48 7.57 -2.50
C HIS A 121 12.47 8.75 -1.51
N ASP A 122 11.28 9.12 -1.03
CA ASP A 122 11.11 9.83 0.24
C ASP A 122 9.93 9.22 1.04
N CYS A 123 10.04 9.18 2.37
CA CYS A 123 8.96 8.73 3.27
C CYS A 123 7.86 9.78 3.47
N ASP A 124 8.07 11.00 2.97
CA ASP A 124 7.10 12.08 2.84
C ASP A 124 7.16 12.67 1.40
N PRO A 125 6.79 11.88 0.38
CA PRO A 125 7.05 12.23 -1.02
C PRO A 125 6.28 13.46 -1.49
N ASN A 126 6.75 14.10 -2.56
CA ASN A 126 6.05 15.20 -3.24
C ASN A 126 5.35 14.78 -4.54
N CYS A 127 5.59 13.55 -5.01
CA CYS A 127 4.91 12.96 -6.13
C CYS A 127 4.22 11.63 -5.77
N ILE A 128 3.20 11.28 -6.54
CA ILE A 128 2.55 9.96 -6.54
C ILE A 128 2.41 9.45 -7.97
N VAL A 129 2.11 8.16 -8.09
CA VAL A 129 1.92 7.49 -9.37
C VAL A 129 0.48 7.04 -9.52
N SER A 130 -0.07 7.20 -10.72
CA SER A 130 -1.26 6.48 -11.16
C SER A 130 -1.06 5.89 -12.54
N PHE A 131 -1.97 5.01 -12.96
CA PHE A 131 -1.86 4.28 -14.21
C PHE A 131 -3.09 4.51 -15.08
N LYS A 132 -2.84 4.74 -16.36
CA LYS A 132 -3.86 4.77 -17.40
C LYS A 132 -3.45 3.75 -18.46
N ASP A 133 -4.15 2.62 -18.48
CA ASP A 133 -3.80 1.46 -19.31
C ASP A 133 -2.37 0.98 -19.04
N ARG A 134 -1.42 1.26 -19.96
CA ARG A 134 0.00 0.93 -19.81
C ARG A 134 0.88 2.16 -19.66
N GLU A 135 0.27 3.33 -19.44
CA GLU A 135 0.97 4.59 -19.21
C GLU A 135 1.06 4.85 -17.71
N MET A 136 2.26 5.20 -17.27
CA MET A 136 2.52 5.69 -15.92
C MET A 136 2.37 7.21 -15.91
N LEU A 137 1.55 7.72 -15.01
CA LEU A 137 1.34 9.14 -14.80
C LEU A 137 1.93 9.51 -13.43
N VAL A 138 2.73 10.58 -13.40
CA VAL A 138 3.30 11.12 -12.16
C VAL A 138 2.63 12.43 -11.84
N HIS A 139 2.08 12.54 -10.63
CA HIS A 139 1.33 13.71 -10.17
C HIS A 139 2.06 14.35 -9.01
N VAL A 140 2.25 15.66 -9.10
CA VAL A 140 2.80 16.47 -8.00
C VAL A 140 1.66 16.73 -7.00
N VAL A 141 1.89 16.39 -5.74
CA VAL A 141 0.90 16.42 -4.65
C VAL A 141 1.26 17.36 -3.50
N LYS A 142 2.32 18.14 -3.70
CA LYS A 142 2.78 19.21 -2.82
C LYS A 142 3.32 20.36 -3.65
N ASP A 143 3.43 21.54 -3.04
CA ASP A 143 4.19 22.62 -3.65
C ASP A 143 5.65 22.19 -3.81
N VAL A 144 6.23 22.44 -4.99
CA VAL A 144 7.62 22.09 -5.33
C VAL A 144 8.31 23.32 -5.90
N GLU A 145 9.46 23.68 -5.31
CA GLU A 145 10.26 24.80 -5.78
C GLU A 145 11.12 24.43 -7.00
N LYS A 146 11.50 25.43 -7.80
CA LYS A 146 12.39 25.20 -8.95
C LYS A 146 13.73 24.65 -8.48
N GLY A 147 14.08 23.46 -8.97
CA GLY A 147 15.33 22.77 -8.63
C GLY A 147 15.22 21.80 -7.45
N GLN A 148 14.06 21.75 -6.78
CA GLN A 148 13.77 20.71 -5.80
C GLN A 148 13.57 19.36 -6.51
N GLU A 149 14.09 18.29 -5.90
CA GLU A 149 13.95 16.93 -6.41
C GLU A 149 12.49 16.44 -6.31
N LEU A 150 12.04 15.70 -7.32
CA LEU A 150 10.76 15.00 -7.30
C LEU A 150 10.96 13.58 -6.79
N THR A 151 10.18 13.18 -5.79
CA THR A 151 10.33 11.90 -5.09
C THR A 151 9.03 11.12 -4.98
N LEU A 152 9.14 9.80 -4.95
CA LEU A 152 8.04 8.85 -4.75
C LEU A 152 8.22 8.09 -3.44
N SER A 153 7.15 7.47 -2.93
CA SER A 153 7.33 6.43 -1.90
C SER A 153 7.47 5.07 -2.56
N TYR A 154 8.49 4.30 -2.17
CA TYR A 154 8.71 2.93 -2.64
C TYR A 154 8.01 1.89 -1.78
N ILE A 155 7.50 2.32 -0.63
CA ILE A 155 6.99 1.48 0.46
C ILE A 155 5.71 2.11 1.03
N ASP A 156 5.01 1.38 1.90
CA ASP A 156 3.95 2.00 2.70
C ASP A 156 4.56 3.02 3.69
N VAL A 157 3.99 4.22 3.73
CA VAL A 157 4.41 5.30 4.64
C VAL A 157 3.77 5.18 6.03
N MET A 158 2.71 4.38 6.18
CA MET A 158 1.94 4.13 7.41
C MET A 158 2.58 3.03 8.28
N GLN A 159 3.88 3.15 8.56
CA GLN A 159 4.61 2.25 9.43
C GLN A 159 5.75 2.99 10.14
N SER A 160 6.29 2.42 11.23
CA SER A 160 7.35 3.06 12.02
C SER A 160 8.64 3.27 11.22
N SER A 161 9.48 4.21 11.64
CA SER A 161 10.77 4.48 10.98
C SER A 161 11.63 3.22 10.86
N LYS A 162 11.67 2.39 11.92
CA LYS A 162 12.35 1.09 11.92
C LYS A 162 11.86 0.18 10.80
N MET A 163 10.54 0.08 10.60
CA MET A 163 9.98 -0.78 9.56
C MET A 163 10.24 -0.24 8.16
N ARG A 164 10.10 1.08 7.97
CA ARG A 164 10.46 1.74 6.70
C ARG A 164 11.93 1.48 6.32
N GLN A 165 12.85 1.69 7.26
CA GLN A 165 14.27 1.45 7.04
C GLN A 165 14.58 -0.02 6.74
N LYS A 166 13.95 -0.95 7.46
CA LYS A 166 14.11 -2.39 7.22
C LYS A 166 13.66 -2.76 5.80
N GLU A 167 12.47 -2.34 5.40
CA GLU A 167 11.91 -2.64 4.07
C GLU A 167 12.76 -2.04 2.94
N LEU A 168 13.21 -0.80 3.10
CA LEU A 168 14.07 -0.12 2.11
C LEU A 168 15.44 -0.80 2.00
N LYS A 169 16.04 -1.18 3.13
CA LYS A 169 17.33 -1.89 3.14
C LYS A 169 17.23 -3.29 2.54
N GLU A 170 16.16 -4.03 2.84
CA GLU A 170 15.97 -5.40 2.34
C GLU A 170 15.59 -5.45 0.85
N SER A 171 14.81 -4.47 0.37
CA SER A 171 14.29 -4.45 -1.00
C SER A 171 15.09 -3.58 -1.97
N TYR A 172 15.71 -2.51 -1.48
CA TYR A 172 16.37 -1.48 -2.30
C TYR A 172 17.80 -1.14 -1.85
N PHE A 173 18.32 -1.78 -0.80
CA PHE A 173 19.73 -1.76 -0.41
C PHE A 173 20.30 -0.39 -0.02
N PHE A 174 19.46 0.50 0.51
CA PHE A 174 19.89 1.80 1.04
C PHE A 174 19.23 2.10 2.38
N GLU A 175 19.83 3.05 3.11
CA GLU A 175 19.27 3.61 4.33
C GLU A 175 18.70 5.01 4.02
N CYS A 176 17.43 5.22 4.34
CA CYS A 176 16.75 6.46 4.00
C CYS A 176 17.17 7.61 4.92
N THR A 177 17.55 8.73 4.33
CA THR A 177 17.98 9.95 5.04
C THR A 177 17.01 11.12 4.85
N CYS A 178 15.77 10.86 4.46
CA CYS A 178 14.75 11.90 4.36
C CYS A 178 14.49 12.58 5.72
N ALA A 179 13.93 13.79 5.69
CA ALA A 179 13.67 14.58 6.90
C ALA A 179 12.85 13.81 7.95
N ARG A 180 11.85 13.04 7.51
CA ARG A 180 11.00 12.23 8.40
C ARG A 180 11.77 11.10 9.09
N CYS A 181 12.67 10.43 8.38
CA CYS A 181 13.53 9.39 8.96
C CYS A 181 14.60 9.98 9.89
N LEU A 182 15.22 11.10 9.51
CA LEU A 182 16.20 11.79 10.35
C LEU A 182 15.57 12.34 11.65
N ALA A 183 14.36 12.90 11.58
CA ALA A 183 13.64 13.35 12.77
C ALA A 183 13.40 12.21 13.76
N ALA A 184 13.06 11.00 13.28
CA ALA A 184 12.90 9.83 14.13
C ALA A 184 14.23 9.39 14.77
N ILE A 185 15.33 9.36 13.99
CA ILE A 185 16.68 9.00 14.49
C ILE A 185 17.17 10.00 15.55
N ARG A 186 16.88 11.29 15.37
CA ARG A 186 17.23 12.36 16.31
C ARG A 186 16.25 12.50 17.47
N GLU A 187 15.24 11.64 17.55
CA GLU A 187 14.17 11.68 18.56
C GLU A 187 13.42 13.03 18.61
N GLU A 188 13.37 13.74 17.48
CA GLU A 188 12.69 15.05 17.34
C GLU A 188 11.17 14.91 17.15
N THR A 189 10.68 13.69 16.94
CA THR A 189 9.28 13.38 16.72
C THR A 189 8.82 12.18 17.55
N MET A 190 7.53 12.16 17.89
CA MET A 190 6.87 11.07 18.60
C MET A 190 6.05 10.15 17.67
N GLU A 191 6.14 10.32 16.34
CA GLU A 191 5.38 9.51 15.37
C GLU A 191 5.44 8.01 15.64
N ASP A 192 6.65 7.48 15.89
CA ASP A 192 6.86 6.06 16.12
C ASP A 192 6.20 5.56 17.41
N TRP A 193 6.04 6.43 18.42
CA TRP A 193 5.31 6.08 19.64
C TRP A 193 3.85 5.78 19.34
N TYR A 194 3.24 6.51 18.40
CA TYR A 194 1.85 6.30 18.01
C TYR A 194 1.70 5.14 17.02
N LEU A 195 2.60 5.05 16.03
CA LEU A 195 2.56 4.02 14.98
C LEU A 195 2.69 2.60 15.54
N GLY A 196 3.52 2.41 16.56
CA GLY A 196 3.74 1.11 17.21
C GLY A 196 3.18 1.00 18.63
N GLY A 197 2.57 2.06 19.17
CA GLY A 197 2.23 2.14 20.59
C GLY A 197 0.93 1.47 20.99
N LEU A 198 0.84 1.17 22.27
CA LEU A 198 -0.35 0.69 22.97
C LEU A 198 -0.78 1.73 24.00
N LEU A 199 -2.04 1.71 24.43
CA LEU A 199 -2.52 2.48 25.56
C LEU A 199 -2.02 1.87 26.88
N CYS A 200 -1.87 2.72 27.88
CA CYS A 200 -1.53 2.31 29.23
C CYS A 200 -2.67 1.51 29.89
N ASN A 201 -2.30 0.55 30.74
CA ASN A 201 -3.27 -0.21 31.52
C ASN A 201 -3.62 0.46 32.85
N ASP A 202 -2.82 1.43 33.28
CA ASP A 202 -3.08 2.22 34.47
C ASP A 202 -4.30 3.14 34.21
N LYS A 203 -5.30 3.04 35.07
CA LYS A 203 -6.58 3.77 34.95
C LYS A 203 -6.40 5.26 35.20
N ASP A 204 -5.39 5.63 36.00
CA ASP A 204 -5.09 7.02 36.32
C ASP A 204 -4.19 7.67 35.25
N CYS A 205 -3.62 6.87 34.35
CA CYS A 205 -2.77 7.32 33.25
C CYS A 205 -3.58 7.51 31.95
N VAL A 206 -4.43 8.54 31.95
CA VAL A 206 -5.21 8.94 30.75
C VAL A 206 -4.25 9.31 29.62
N ASP A 207 -4.49 8.79 28.42
CA ASP A 207 -3.67 8.99 27.21
C ASP A 207 -2.20 8.57 27.34
N GLY A 208 -1.87 7.74 28.33
CA GLY A 208 -0.54 7.16 28.45
C GLY A 208 -0.23 6.22 27.30
N ILE A 209 0.90 6.44 26.61
CA ILE A 209 1.35 5.61 25.49
C ILE A 209 2.47 4.69 25.96
N VAL A 210 2.30 3.40 25.73
CA VAL A 210 3.27 2.35 25.95
C VAL A 210 4.05 2.12 24.67
N VAL A 211 5.36 2.36 24.73
CA VAL A 211 6.28 2.14 23.61
C VAL A 211 6.94 0.78 23.78
N VAL A 212 6.90 -0.02 22.72
CA VAL A 212 7.51 -1.34 22.65
C VAL A 212 8.91 -1.25 22.05
N SER A 213 9.93 -1.47 22.86
CA SER A 213 11.32 -1.53 22.38
C SER A 213 11.67 -2.96 21.97
N HIS A 214 12.51 -3.10 20.96
CA HIS A 214 13.00 -4.39 20.49
C HIS A 214 14.51 -4.51 20.69
N ASP A 215 15.00 -5.72 20.88
CA ASP A 215 16.42 -6.01 20.96
C ASP A 215 17.07 -6.13 19.57
N LYS A 216 18.32 -6.58 19.53
CA LYS A 216 19.08 -6.78 18.27
C LYS A 216 18.54 -7.91 17.40
N ASN A 217 17.77 -8.84 17.97
CA ASN A 217 17.16 -9.97 17.27
C ASN A 217 15.72 -9.66 16.81
N ASP A 218 15.27 -8.42 16.95
CA ASP A 218 13.89 -8.00 16.66
C ASP A 218 12.85 -8.61 17.63
N GLU A 219 13.29 -9.07 18.80
CA GLU A 219 12.42 -9.55 19.88
C GLU A 219 12.01 -8.40 20.81
N ILE A 220 10.83 -8.49 21.43
CA ILE A 220 10.36 -7.43 22.33
C ILE A 220 11.19 -7.44 23.62
N ALA A 221 11.93 -6.36 23.85
CA ALA A 221 12.77 -6.19 25.03
C ALA A 221 12.04 -5.53 26.20
N SER A 222 11.17 -4.55 25.92
CA SER A 222 10.39 -3.86 26.96
C SER A 222 9.14 -3.21 26.39
N ALA A 223 8.16 -2.97 27.25
CA ALA A 223 6.94 -2.24 26.92
C ALA A 223 6.62 -1.27 28.07
N ILE A 224 6.98 0.01 27.91
CA ILE A 224 6.95 0.99 29.00
C ILE A 224 6.12 2.21 28.62
N CYS A 225 5.24 2.64 29.52
CA CYS A 225 4.47 3.86 29.37
C CYS A 225 5.38 5.10 29.44
N LYS A 226 5.38 5.93 28.40
CA LYS A 226 6.15 7.18 28.35
C LYS A 226 5.61 8.29 29.25
N LYS A 227 4.40 8.12 29.80
CA LYS A 227 3.75 9.09 30.71
C LYS A 227 3.94 8.76 32.18
N CYS A 228 3.57 7.56 32.63
CA CYS A 228 3.64 7.16 34.04
C CYS A 228 4.76 6.16 34.37
N GLY A 229 5.49 5.64 33.38
CA GLY A 229 6.54 4.63 33.59
C GLY A 229 6.02 3.21 33.86
N ALA A 230 4.70 2.99 33.88
CA ALA A 230 4.12 1.66 34.06
C ALA A 230 4.60 0.69 32.97
N VAL A 231 4.99 -0.52 33.38
CA VAL A 231 5.47 -1.59 32.51
C VAL A 231 4.30 -2.51 32.14
N ARG A 232 4.18 -2.84 30.86
CA ARG A 232 3.24 -3.86 30.37
C ARG A 232 3.92 -5.20 30.22
N ASN A 233 3.15 -6.28 30.42
CA ASN A 233 3.64 -7.65 30.29
C ASN A 233 4.03 -7.94 28.82
N VAL A 234 5.32 -8.19 28.60
CA VAL A 234 5.87 -8.47 27.27
C VAL A 234 5.41 -9.82 26.72
N GLU A 235 5.34 -10.86 27.55
CA GLU A 235 4.90 -12.20 27.13
C GLU A 235 3.45 -12.19 26.65
N GLU A 236 2.59 -11.44 27.36
CA GLU A 236 1.20 -11.21 26.96
C GLU A 236 1.12 -10.52 25.59
N ILE A 237 1.90 -9.44 25.40
CA ILE A 237 1.95 -8.72 24.13
C ILE A 237 2.38 -9.66 23.00
N MET A 238 3.47 -10.41 23.17
CA MET A 238 3.98 -11.36 22.17
C MET A 238 2.96 -12.43 21.83
N LYS A 239 2.29 -13.01 22.84
CA LYS A 239 1.26 -14.02 22.66
C LYS A 239 0.12 -13.50 21.78
N TYR A 240 -0.43 -12.34 22.09
CA TYR A 240 -1.58 -11.79 21.37
C TYR A 240 -1.21 -11.19 20.01
N GLN A 241 0.00 -10.64 19.85
CA GLN A 241 0.51 -10.26 18.53
C GLN A 241 0.65 -11.49 17.61
N LYS A 242 1.05 -12.65 18.15
CA LYS A 242 1.08 -13.91 17.40
C LYS A 242 -0.33 -14.39 17.04
N GLU A 243 -1.28 -14.31 17.98
CA GLU A 243 -2.69 -14.69 17.77
C GLU A 243 -3.35 -13.86 16.66
N ILE A 244 -3.16 -12.53 16.65
CA ILE A 244 -3.72 -11.66 15.58
C ILE A 244 -3.17 -12.05 14.20
N LYS A 245 -1.91 -12.47 14.10
CA LYS A 245 -1.27 -12.83 12.83
C LYS A 245 -1.70 -14.20 12.29
N LEU A 246 -2.46 -14.99 13.05
CA LEU A 246 -2.95 -16.29 12.58
C LEU A 246 -3.98 -16.09 11.47
N LYS A 247 -3.67 -16.58 10.27
CA LYS A 247 -4.59 -16.63 9.13
C LYS A 247 -5.32 -17.97 9.11
N GLN A 248 -6.62 -17.94 8.80
CA GLN A 248 -7.36 -19.17 8.51
C GLN A 248 -6.84 -19.81 7.22
N LYS A 249 -6.85 -21.15 7.15
CA LYS A 249 -6.41 -21.93 5.99
C LYS A 249 -7.61 -22.63 5.36
N GLY A 250 -7.64 -22.65 4.03
CA GLY A 250 -8.69 -23.32 3.24
C GLY A 250 -9.84 -22.39 2.86
N ASN A 251 -10.90 -22.96 2.30
CA ASN A 251 -12.13 -22.22 2.00
C ASN A 251 -12.92 -22.03 3.29
N VAL A 252 -13.11 -20.76 3.68
CA VAL A 252 -13.78 -20.35 4.90
C VAL A 252 -15.10 -19.68 4.52
N SER A 253 -16.16 -19.95 5.27
CA SER A 253 -17.44 -19.26 5.04
C SER A 253 -17.32 -17.77 5.38
N GLU A 254 -18.17 -16.93 4.78
CA GLU A 254 -18.24 -15.49 5.10
C GLU A 254 -18.45 -15.26 6.61
N HIS A 255 -19.30 -16.08 7.24
CA HIS A 255 -19.58 -16.02 8.66
C HIS A 255 -18.36 -16.33 9.54
N ASP A 256 -17.63 -17.42 9.24
CA ASP A 256 -16.45 -17.82 10.02
C ASP A 256 -15.30 -16.82 9.86
N MET A 257 -15.17 -16.22 8.66
CA MET A 257 -14.21 -15.15 8.41
C MET A 257 -14.55 -13.92 9.26
N TRP A 258 -15.83 -13.53 9.31
CA TRP A 258 -16.27 -12.42 10.15
C TRP A 258 -15.99 -12.66 11.64
N MET A 259 -16.29 -13.86 12.16
CA MET A 259 -15.97 -14.22 13.54
C MET A 259 -14.47 -14.10 13.86
N THR A 260 -13.62 -14.42 12.89
CA THR A 260 -12.16 -14.27 13.02
C THR A 260 -11.75 -12.81 13.12
N TYR A 261 -12.28 -11.98 12.20
CA TYR A 261 -12.01 -10.55 12.22
C TYR A 261 -12.48 -9.88 13.50
N GLN A 262 -13.65 -10.25 14.01
CA GLN A 262 -14.14 -9.78 15.30
C GLN A 262 -13.18 -10.13 16.44
N ARG A 263 -12.69 -11.39 16.47
CA ARG A 263 -11.73 -11.83 17.49
C ARG A 263 -10.41 -11.05 17.39
N GLN A 264 -9.86 -10.91 16.19
CA GLN A 264 -8.61 -10.18 15.98
C GLN A 264 -8.76 -8.71 16.39
N TRP A 265 -9.86 -8.06 15.99
CA TRP A 265 -10.16 -6.69 16.35
C TRP A 265 -10.33 -6.50 17.86
N GLU A 266 -11.01 -7.44 18.53
CA GLU A 266 -11.13 -7.44 19.99
C GLU A 266 -9.76 -7.53 20.68
N ILE A 267 -8.88 -8.42 20.20
CA ILE A 267 -7.52 -8.51 20.74
C ILE A 267 -6.80 -7.17 20.57
N ALA A 268 -6.87 -6.57 19.37
CA ALA A 268 -6.20 -5.31 19.09
C ALA A 268 -6.70 -4.16 20.00
N ILE A 269 -8.01 -4.00 20.15
CA ILE A 269 -8.61 -2.84 20.82
C ILE A 269 -8.77 -3.03 22.33
N LYS A 270 -9.14 -4.22 22.80
CA LYS A 270 -9.46 -4.44 24.22
C LYS A 270 -8.33 -5.05 25.03
N ILE A 271 -7.60 -6.01 24.44
CA ILE A 271 -6.56 -6.78 25.13
C ILE A 271 -5.21 -6.07 24.99
N LEU A 272 -4.72 -5.95 23.76
CA LEU A 272 -3.53 -5.18 23.46
C LEU A 272 -3.77 -3.69 23.66
N LYS A 273 -4.99 -3.19 23.45
CA LYS A 273 -5.29 -1.74 23.51
C LYS A 273 -4.32 -0.95 22.64
N LEU A 274 -4.18 -1.31 21.37
CA LEU A 274 -3.37 -0.55 20.43
C LEU A 274 -3.86 0.91 20.40
N HIS A 275 -2.93 1.86 20.26
CA HIS A 275 -3.31 3.25 20.11
C HIS A 275 -4.19 3.43 18.87
N HIS A 276 -5.14 4.37 18.88
CA HIS A 276 -6.04 4.59 17.75
C HIS A 276 -5.35 5.16 16.50
N TRP A 277 -4.06 5.51 16.60
CA TRP A 277 -3.15 5.94 15.53
C TRP A 277 -2.13 4.88 15.13
N ASN A 278 -2.28 3.66 15.67
CA ASN A 278 -1.37 2.57 15.41
C ASN A 278 -1.53 2.06 13.97
N ALA A 279 -0.40 1.76 13.32
CA ALA A 279 -0.37 1.27 11.94
C ALA A 279 -1.15 -0.04 11.75
N GLN A 280 -1.10 -0.94 12.73
CA GLN A 280 -1.83 -2.21 12.68
C GLN A 280 -3.35 -2.00 12.76
N ILE A 281 -3.82 -0.97 13.47
CA ILE A 281 -5.24 -0.59 13.46
C ILE A 281 -5.67 -0.15 12.08
N ALA A 282 -4.87 0.69 11.39
CA ALA A 282 -5.17 1.12 10.03
C ALA A 282 -5.27 -0.09 9.06
N VAL A 283 -4.30 -1.00 9.09
CA VAL A 283 -4.28 -2.19 8.23
C VAL A 283 -5.48 -3.11 8.51
N MET A 284 -5.72 -3.45 9.78
CA MET A 284 -6.84 -4.32 10.14
C MET A 284 -8.19 -3.68 9.79
N ALA A 285 -8.35 -2.38 10.05
CA ALA A 285 -9.57 -1.67 9.74
C ALA A 285 -9.86 -1.67 8.23
N ARG A 286 -8.83 -1.46 7.40
CA ARG A 286 -8.95 -1.55 5.94
C ARG A 286 -9.36 -2.93 5.48
N GLU A 287 -8.66 -3.96 5.94
CA GLU A 287 -8.93 -5.36 5.57
C GLU A 287 -10.36 -5.78 5.94
N ILE A 288 -10.77 -5.49 7.18
CA ILE A 288 -12.11 -5.82 7.68
C ILE A 288 -13.17 -5.00 6.95
N GLY A 289 -12.96 -3.69 6.80
CA GLY A 289 -13.88 -2.79 6.10
C GLY A 289 -14.13 -3.24 4.67
N GLN A 290 -13.08 -3.61 3.94
CA GLN A 290 -13.20 -4.08 2.56
C GLN A 290 -13.85 -5.46 2.44
N PHE A 291 -13.56 -6.37 3.37
CA PHE A 291 -14.27 -7.65 3.47
C PHE A 291 -15.78 -7.42 3.68
N LEU A 292 -16.13 -6.54 4.62
CA LEU A 292 -17.54 -6.24 4.94
C LEU A 292 -18.24 -5.52 3.79
N LEU A 293 -17.58 -4.58 3.10
CA LEU A 293 -18.15 -3.85 1.96
C LEU A 293 -18.55 -4.80 0.82
N ASN A 294 -17.74 -5.84 0.59
CA ASN A 294 -17.97 -6.85 -0.45
C ASN A 294 -18.79 -8.06 0.02
N ALA A 295 -19.25 -8.07 1.27
CA ALA A 295 -20.02 -9.19 1.83
C ALA A 295 -21.36 -9.34 1.09
N THR A 296 -21.76 -10.59 0.87
CA THR A 296 -23.07 -10.92 0.29
C THR A 296 -24.21 -10.57 1.25
N SER A 297 -23.99 -10.74 2.55
CA SER A 297 -24.93 -10.36 3.61
C SER A 297 -25.05 -8.84 3.78
N ALA A 298 -26.28 -8.32 3.65
CA ALA A 298 -26.58 -6.92 3.94
C ALA A 298 -26.34 -6.56 5.42
N GLU A 299 -26.55 -7.52 6.34
CA GLU A 299 -26.29 -7.32 7.77
C GLU A 299 -24.80 -7.09 8.05
N LEU A 300 -23.92 -7.83 7.36
CA LEU A 300 -22.48 -7.64 7.49
C LEU A 300 -22.04 -6.31 6.90
N ARG A 301 -22.53 -5.95 5.70
CA ARG A 301 -22.20 -4.66 5.06
C ARG A 301 -22.41 -3.45 5.96
N ARG A 302 -23.43 -3.46 6.84
CA ARG A 302 -23.69 -2.37 7.80
C ARG A 302 -22.53 -2.07 8.75
N HIS A 303 -21.65 -3.03 9.00
CA HIS A 303 -20.51 -2.85 9.88
C HIS A 303 -19.32 -2.15 9.20
N ALA A 304 -19.28 -2.08 7.87
CA ALA A 304 -18.13 -1.57 7.11
C ALA A 304 -17.76 -0.13 7.51
N LEU A 305 -18.76 0.74 7.71
CA LEU A 305 -18.56 2.15 8.07
C LEU A 305 -17.74 2.31 9.36
N HIS A 306 -17.97 1.46 10.37
CA HIS A 306 -17.23 1.52 11.64
C HIS A 306 -15.73 1.34 11.43
N PHE A 307 -15.35 0.39 10.57
CA PHE A 307 -13.96 0.08 10.29
C PHE A 307 -13.32 1.16 9.41
N PHE A 308 -14.00 1.64 8.36
CA PHE A 308 -13.46 2.75 7.56
C PHE A 308 -13.27 4.04 8.38
N MET A 309 -14.17 4.34 9.32
CA MET A 309 -13.97 5.47 10.25
C MET A 309 -12.79 5.25 11.19
N SER A 310 -12.55 4.00 11.61
CA SER A 310 -11.40 3.63 12.44
C SER A 310 -10.09 3.72 11.65
N GLU A 311 -10.09 3.30 10.39
CA GLU A 311 -8.95 3.49 9.48
C GLU A 311 -8.65 4.97 9.29
N LEU A 312 -9.66 5.80 9.00
CA LEU A 312 -9.48 7.24 8.76
C LEU A 312 -8.86 7.92 9.98
N ARG A 313 -9.32 7.56 11.18
CA ARG A 313 -8.73 8.04 12.43
C ARG A 313 -7.27 7.61 12.55
N ALA A 314 -6.93 6.39 12.17
CA ALA A 314 -5.59 5.84 12.28
C ALA A 314 -4.58 6.42 11.26
N VAL A 315 -5.06 6.88 10.09
CA VAL A 315 -4.20 7.42 9.02
C VAL A 315 -4.26 8.95 8.87
N GLY A 316 -5.27 9.61 9.44
CA GLY A 316 -5.54 11.03 9.20
C GLY A 316 -4.54 12.00 9.85
N TRP A 317 -3.88 11.56 10.93
CA TRP A 317 -2.89 12.36 11.66
C TRP A 317 -1.51 12.35 10.99
N LEU A 318 -1.18 11.28 10.25
CA LEU A 318 0.12 11.08 9.66
C LEU A 318 0.17 11.65 8.24
N LEU A 319 1.13 12.53 7.96
CA LEU A 319 1.23 13.26 6.68
C LEU A 319 -0.13 13.88 6.28
N PRO A 320 -0.71 14.75 7.12
CA PRO A 320 -2.08 15.25 6.92
C PRO A 320 -2.22 16.09 5.63
N HIS A 321 -1.12 16.71 5.18
CA HIS A 321 -1.09 17.53 3.97
C HIS A 321 -0.86 16.74 2.68
N LEU A 322 -0.44 15.48 2.77
CA LEU A 322 -0.18 14.65 1.60
C LEU A 322 -1.52 14.13 1.04
N THR A 323 -1.82 14.41 -0.22
CA THR A 323 -3.03 13.92 -0.90
C THR A 323 -2.85 12.47 -1.35
N LEU A 324 -2.77 11.56 -0.38
CA LEU A 324 -2.67 10.12 -0.62
C LEU A 324 -3.94 9.59 -1.30
N PRO A 325 -3.84 8.92 -2.46
CA PRO A 325 -5.01 8.40 -3.17
C PRO A 325 -5.86 7.44 -2.33
N THR A 326 -5.22 6.63 -1.49
CA THR A 326 -5.90 5.72 -0.56
C THR A 326 -6.77 6.46 0.45
N ARG A 327 -6.35 7.64 0.92
CA ARG A 327 -7.16 8.53 1.78
C ARG A 327 -8.37 9.06 1.02
N GLY A 328 -8.20 9.40 -0.26
CA GLY A 328 -9.29 9.81 -1.15
C GLY A 328 -10.34 8.72 -1.32
N THR A 329 -9.94 7.47 -1.53
CA THR A 329 -10.86 6.32 -1.64
C THR A 329 -11.57 6.06 -0.32
N LEU A 330 -10.86 6.15 0.80
CA LEU A 330 -11.45 5.97 2.12
C LEU A 330 -12.57 7.00 2.39
N HIS A 331 -12.33 8.27 2.07
CA HIS A 331 -13.36 9.31 2.13
C HIS A 331 -14.54 9.02 1.19
N LEU A 332 -14.29 8.50 -0.03
CA LEU A 332 -15.35 8.12 -0.97
C LEU A 332 -16.25 7.03 -0.37
N GLN A 333 -15.65 5.96 0.15
CA GLN A 333 -16.35 4.83 0.73
C GLN A 333 -17.18 5.24 1.96
N ILE A 334 -16.62 6.08 2.84
CA ILE A 334 -17.34 6.61 4.01
C ILE A 334 -18.53 7.45 3.56
N GLY A 335 -18.34 8.35 2.59
CA GLY A 335 -19.41 9.21 2.07
C GLY A 335 -20.58 8.42 1.48
N ILE A 336 -20.28 7.39 0.67
CA ILE A 336 -21.29 6.49 0.09
C ILE A 336 -22.04 5.73 1.20
N LEU A 337 -21.33 5.13 2.15
CA LEU A 337 -21.96 4.35 3.22
C LEU A 337 -22.85 5.21 4.14
N LEU A 338 -22.44 6.45 4.43
CA LEU A 338 -23.27 7.38 5.19
C LEU A 338 -24.57 7.72 4.43
N HIS A 339 -24.49 7.90 3.11
CA HIS A 339 -25.66 8.15 2.26
C HIS A 339 -26.60 6.93 2.20
N ASP A 340 -26.04 5.73 2.04
CA ASP A 340 -26.80 4.47 2.02
C ASP A 340 -27.57 4.24 3.33
N GLN A 341 -26.93 4.51 4.48
CA GLN A 341 -27.58 4.40 5.79
C GLN A 341 -28.79 5.31 5.94
N VAL A 342 -28.75 6.53 5.38
CA VAL A 342 -29.91 7.44 5.40
C VAL A 342 -31.08 6.88 4.60
N SER A 343 -30.79 6.18 3.49
CA SER A 343 -31.80 5.52 2.66
C SER A 343 -32.42 4.31 3.38
N GLU A 344 -31.61 3.49 4.07
CA GLU A 344 -32.10 2.34 4.85
C GLU A 344 -32.93 2.74 6.09
N CYS A 345 -32.63 3.90 6.69
CA CYS A 345 -33.28 4.41 7.89
C CYS A 345 -34.48 5.33 7.62
N PHE A 346 -34.95 5.40 6.37
CA PHE A 346 -36.10 6.24 6.01
C PHE A 346 -37.34 5.89 6.86
N GLY A 347 -37.86 6.89 7.58
CA GLY A 347 -39.00 6.72 8.50
C GLY A 347 -38.66 6.19 9.91
N LYS A 348 -37.42 5.77 10.18
CA LYS A 348 -36.96 5.33 11.52
C LYS A 348 -36.26 6.44 12.29
N GLU A 349 -35.60 7.36 11.59
CA GLU A 349 -34.86 8.47 12.19
C GLU A 349 -35.50 9.83 11.89
N SER A 350 -35.29 10.79 12.81
CA SER A 350 -35.80 12.13 12.64
C SER A 350 -35.17 12.80 11.40
N PRO A 351 -35.89 13.70 10.71
CA PRO A 351 -35.32 14.49 9.62
C PRO A 351 -34.06 15.28 10.05
N ALA A 352 -33.95 15.65 11.33
CA ALA A 352 -32.78 16.32 11.89
C ALA A 352 -31.52 15.45 11.80
N LYS A 353 -31.60 14.22 12.30
CA LYS A 353 -30.47 13.28 12.31
C LYS A 353 -30.05 12.86 10.91
N ARG A 354 -31.02 12.62 10.02
CA ARG A 354 -30.76 12.32 8.60
C ARG A 354 -30.03 13.47 7.89
N ALA A 355 -30.40 14.73 8.18
CA ALA A 355 -29.73 15.89 7.60
C ALA A 355 -28.27 16.02 8.08
N GLU A 356 -27.99 15.74 9.35
CA GLU A 356 -26.63 15.74 9.92
C GLU A 356 -25.74 14.67 9.25
N GLN A 357 -26.27 13.46 9.08
CA GLN A 357 -25.56 12.38 8.37
C GLN A 357 -25.26 12.73 6.92
N LEU A 358 -26.22 13.34 6.20
CA LEU A 358 -26.02 13.78 4.82
C LEU A 358 -24.98 14.91 4.72
N GLN A 359 -24.93 15.82 5.70
CA GLN A 359 -23.91 16.85 5.77
C GLN A 359 -22.51 16.25 5.95
N GLU A 360 -22.37 15.25 6.81
CA GLU A 360 -21.08 14.56 6.99
C GLU A 360 -20.71 13.77 5.73
N ALA A 361 -21.68 13.07 5.10
CA ALA A 361 -21.47 12.39 3.82
C ALA A 361 -20.96 13.37 2.74
N GLU A 362 -21.57 14.55 2.64
CA GLU A 362 -21.16 15.59 1.69
C GLU A 362 -19.70 16.01 1.92
N LYS A 363 -19.33 16.26 3.18
CA LYS A 363 -17.96 16.65 3.55
C LYS A 363 -16.93 15.59 3.17
N HIS A 364 -17.23 14.31 3.43
CA HIS A 364 -16.37 13.21 3.02
C HIS A 364 -16.23 13.13 1.49
N LEU A 365 -17.32 13.24 0.74
CA LEU A 365 -17.28 13.21 -0.72
C LEU A 365 -16.52 14.41 -1.31
N GLN A 366 -16.63 15.60 -0.73
CA GLN A 366 -15.83 16.78 -1.12
C GLN A 366 -14.33 16.54 -0.89
N GLN A 367 -13.95 16.00 0.28
CA GLN A 367 -12.56 15.68 0.59
C GLN A 367 -12.01 14.61 -0.36
N SER A 368 -12.81 13.58 -0.66
CA SER A 368 -12.47 12.56 -1.65
C SER A 368 -12.20 13.19 -3.00
N LEU A 369 -13.11 14.02 -3.51
CA LEU A 369 -12.98 14.67 -4.81
C LEU A 369 -11.73 15.54 -4.90
N PHE A 370 -11.42 16.31 -3.86
CA PHE A 370 -10.20 17.11 -3.82
C PHE A 370 -8.95 16.22 -3.97
N ILE A 371 -8.84 15.17 -3.16
CA ILE A 371 -7.69 14.27 -3.19
C ILE A 371 -7.59 13.53 -4.53
N MET A 372 -8.71 13.00 -5.04
CA MET A 372 -8.73 12.21 -6.26
C MET A 372 -8.49 13.04 -7.52
N ASP A 373 -8.95 14.29 -7.54
CA ASP A 373 -8.67 15.21 -8.65
C ASP A 373 -7.17 15.50 -8.75
N CYS A 374 -6.51 15.75 -7.61
CA CYS A 374 -5.05 15.89 -7.56
C CYS A 374 -4.31 14.61 -7.98
N ALA A 375 -4.82 13.43 -7.63
CA ALA A 375 -4.13 12.16 -7.84
C ALA A 375 -4.34 11.49 -9.20
N TYR A 376 -5.51 11.69 -9.80
CA TYR A 376 -5.93 10.99 -11.01
C TYR A 376 -6.39 11.93 -12.12
N GLY A 377 -6.54 13.21 -11.82
CA GLY A 377 -7.09 14.22 -12.73
C GLY A 377 -8.61 14.18 -12.85
N SER A 378 -9.18 15.32 -13.24
CA SER A 378 -10.63 15.56 -13.30
C SER A 378 -11.42 14.65 -14.25
N ALA A 379 -10.74 14.04 -15.22
CA ALA A 379 -11.37 13.15 -16.20
C ALA A 379 -11.38 11.68 -15.76
N SER A 380 -10.79 11.34 -14.61
CA SER A 380 -10.74 9.95 -14.13
C SER A 380 -12.11 9.43 -13.72
N LYS A 381 -12.32 8.11 -13.87
CA LYS A 381 -13.59 7.44 -13.51
C LYS A 381 -13.92 7.63 -12.03
N VAL A 382 -12.91 7.58 -11.15
CA VAL A 382 -13.11 7.73 -9.70
C VAL A 382 -13.57 9.14 -9.32
N VAL A 383 -13.06 10.18 -9.98
CA VAL A 383 -13.52 11.57 -9.79
C VAL A 383 -14.94 11.74 -10.33
N GLN A 384 -15.28 11.16 -11.48
CA GLN A 384 -16.64 11.20 -12.02
C GLN A 384 -17.66 10.49 -11.12
N LEU A 385 -17.28 9.34 -10.55
CA LEU A 385 -18.08 8.63 -9.55
C LEU A 385 -18.30 9.51 -8.32
N GLY A 386 -17.24 10.08 -7.76
CA GLY A 386 -17.34 10.98 -6.60
C GLY A 386 -18.26 12.18 -6.85
N ARG A 387 -18.24 12.77 -8.06
CA ARG A 387 -19.12 13.89 -8.44
C ARG A 387 -20.58 13.45 -8.48
N THR A 388 -20.84 12.31 -9.10
CA THR A 388 -22.19 11.72 -9.17
C THR A 388 -22.75 11.49 -7.77
N MET A 389 -21.97 10.85 -6.90
CA MET A 389 -22.38 10.56 -5.52
C MET A 389 -22.59 11.85 -4.71
N LEU A 390 -21.74 12.86 -4.89
CA LEU A 390 -21.90 14.16 -4.22
C LEU A 390 -23.21 14.85 -4.62
N ASP A 391 -23.54 14.81 -5.91
CA ASP A 391 -24.79 15.37 -6.42
C ASP A 391 -26.02 14.60 -5.90
N ASP A 392 -25.93 13.28 -5.78
CA ASP A 392 -26.97 12.44 -5.16
C ASP A 392 -27.21 12.81 -3.69
N VAL A 393 -26.15 12.89 -2.89
CA VAL A 393 -26.23 13.31 -1.48
C VAL A 393 -26.90 14.68 -1.35
N ARG A 394 -26.50 15.65 -2.18
CA ARG A 394 -27.09 16.99 -2.19
C ARG A 394 -28.58 16.98 -2.55
N ARG A 395 -28.98 16.18 -3.54
CA ARG A 395 -30.40 15.99 -3.89
C ARG A 395 -31.19 15.42 -2.72
N THR A 396 -30.68 14.38 -2.06
CA THR A 396 -31.32 13.78 -0.88
C THR A 396 -31.41 14.77 0.27
N ALA A 397 -30.36 15.56 0.52
CA ALA A 397 -30.35 16.57 1.59
C ALA A 397 -31.43 17.64 1.37
N GLN A 398 -31.61 18.11 0.13
CA GLN A 398 -32.68 19.05 -0.21
C GLN A 398 -34.07 18.46 0.03
N GLN A 399 -34.29 17.18 -0.27
CA GLN A 399 -35.55 16.50 0.00
C GLN A 399 -35.83 16.40 1.51
N VAL A 400 -34.84 16.02 2.31
CA VAL A 400 -34.96 15.95 3.78
C VAL A 400 -35.22 17.34 4.37
N HIS A 401 -34.61 18.39 3.84
CA HIS A 401 -34.86 19.77 4.29
C HIS A 401 -36.32 20.20 4.02
N ARG A 402 -36.89 19.83 2.87
CA ARG A 402 -38.31 20.11 2.58
C ARG A 402 -39.25 19.37 3.54
N GLN A 403 -38.90 18.15 3.95
CA GLN A 403 -39.64 17.39 4.97
C GLN A 403 -39.58 18.00 6.38
N LYS A 404 -38.56 18.81 6.70
CA LYS A 404 -38.51 19.55 7.98
C LYS A 404 -39.41 20.79 7.99
N ALA A 405 -39.69 21.35 6.81
CA ALA A 405 -40.40 22.62 6.66
C ALA A 405 -41.93 22.45 6.57
N ASN A 406 -42.40 21.23 6.28
CA ASN A 406 -43.79 20.80 6.36
C ASN A 406 -44.02 20.06 7.68
#